data_AF-A0A7K3D2V8-F1
#
_entry.id   AF-A0A7K3D2V8-F1
#
_cell.length_a   1.000
_cell.length_b   1.000
_cell.length_c   1.000
_cell.angle_alpha   90.00
_cell.angle_beta   90.00
_cell.angle_gamma   90.00
#
_symmetry.space_group_name_H-M   'P 1'
#
loop_
_entity.id
_entity.type
_entity.pdbx_description
1 polymer ?
#
loop_
_entity_poly.entity_id
_entity_poly.type
_entity_poly.pdbx_seq_one_letter_code
_entity_poly.pdbx_strand_id
1 'polypeptide(L)'
;MTTEAYVYDAIRTPRGRGKANGALHGTKPIDLVVGLIHEIQARFPDLDPAAIDDIVLGVVGPVGDQGSDIARIAAIAAGLPDTVAGVQENRFCASGLEAVNLAAMKVRSGWEDLVLAGGVESMSRVPMASDGGAWFADPMTNFETDFAPQGIGADLIATVEGFTRRDVDEYAALSQERAAAAWKDGRFARSVVPVKDRNGLVVLDHDEHMRPGTTADSLAKLKPSFKDIGDLGGFDAVALQKYHWIEQIDHVHHAGNSSGIVDGASLVAVGTKEVGERYGITPRARIVSAAVSGSDPLIMLTGPA
;
A
#
# COMPACT_ATOMS: atom_id res chain seq x y z
N MET A 1 29.91 -0.50 -0.45
CA MET A 1 29.07 -1.23 0.53
C MET A 1 29.43 -2.69 0.40
N THR A 2 29.73 -3.38 1.51
CA THR A 2 30.20 -4.78 1.46
C THR A 2 29.06 -5.79 1.44
N THR A 3 27.92 -5.47 2.08
CA THR A 3 26.74 -6.35 2.15
C THR A 3 25.67 -5.90 1.14
N GLU A 4 25.17 -6.84 0.34
CA GLU A 4 24.06 -6.62 -0.60
C GLU A 4 22.76 -7.21 -0.02
N ALA A 5 21.62 -6.56 -0.30
CA ALA A 5 20.31 -7.01 0.14
C ALA A 5 19.57 -7.78 -0.96
N TYR A 6 19.03 -8.94 -0.61
CA TYR A 6 18.31 -9.82 -1.52
C TYR A 6 16.88 -10.06 -1.05
N VAL A 7 15.97 -10.21 -2.00
CA VAL A 7 14.58 -10.63 -1.76
C VAL A 7 14.50 -12.15 -1.88
N TYR A 8 14.07 -12.82 -0.82
CA TYR A 8 13.90 -14.27 -0.76
C TYR A 8 12.46 -14.71 -1.01
N ASP A 9 11.48 -13.95 -0.52
CA ASP A 9 10.08 -14.11 -0.90
C ASP A 9 9.32 -12.79 -0.92
N ALA A 10 8.20 -12.76 -1.61
CA ALA A 10 7.28 -11.64 -1.69
C ALA A 10 5.85 -12.16 -1.88
N ILE A 11 5.03 -11.99 -0.85
CA ILE A 11 3.66 -12.49 -0.75
C ILE A 11 2.70 -11.40 -0.28
N ARG A 12 1.42 -11.57 -0.57
CA ARG A 12 0.34 -10.69 -0.14
C ARG A 12 -0.95 -11.46 0.08
N THR A 13 -1.84 -10.90 0.87
CA THR A 13 -3.24 -11.34 0.88
C THR A 13 -3.92 -10.95 -0.45
N PRO A 14 -5.04 -11.59 -0.82
CA PRO A 14 -5.99 -10.95 -1.72
C PRO A 14 -6.48 -9.63 -1.11
N ARG A 15 -6.95 -8.73 -1.97
CA ARG A 15 -7.54 -7.46 -1.53
C ARG A 15 -9.06 -7.58 -1.41
N GLY A 16 -9.56 -7.45 -0.19
CA GLY A 16 -11.00 -7.36 0.09
C GLY A 16 -11.52 -5.96 -0.17
N ARG A 17 -12.80 -5.81 -0.55
CA ARG A 17 -13.40 -4.47 -0.69
C ARG A 17 -13.40 -3.75 0.65
N GLY A 18 -12.93 -2.50 0.68
CA GLY A 18 -12.81 -1.70 1.90
C GLY A 18 -14.15 -1.12 2.40
N LYS A 19 -15.18 -1.96 2.51
CA LYS A 19 -16.53 -1.62 2.98
C LYS A 19 -17.00 -2.66 3.99
N ALA A 20 -18.01 -2.34 4.80
CA ALA A 20 -18.58 -3.27 5.78
C ALA A 20 -19.07 -4.61 5.20
N ASN A 21 -19.33 -4.67 3.89
CA ASN A 21 -19.74 -5.88 3.18
C ASN A 21 -18.62 -6.53 2.34
N GLY A 22 -17.38 -6.08 2.46
CA GLY A 22 -16.22 -6.74 1.85
C GLY A 22 -15.82 -7.99 2.62
N ALA A 23 -15.23 -8.95 1.92
CA ALA A 23 -14.95 -10.27 2.49
C ALA A 23 -14.00 -10.23 3.70
N LEU A 24 -13.07 -9.28 3.73
CA LEU A 24 -12.07 -9.14 4.80
C LEU A 24 -12.52 -8.24 5.97
N HIS A 25 -13.72 -7.64 5.92
CA HIS A 25 -14.16 -6.73 6.98
C HIS A 25 -14.22 -7.39 8.37
N GLY A 26 -14.54 -8.69 8.42
CA GLY A 26 -14.56 -9.50 9.64
C GLY A 26 -13.18 -9.98 10.11
N THR A 27 -12.12 -9.78 9.32
CA THR A 27 -10.75 -10.18 9.63
C THR A 27 -9.98 -8.98 10.20
N LYS A 28 -9.36 -9.13 11.37
CA LYS A 28 -8.56 -8.04 11.95
C LYS A 28 -7.27 -7.86 11.12
N PRO A 29 -6.74 -6.63 10.97
CA PRO A 29 -5.48 -6.39 10.25
C PRO A 29 -4.31 -7.20 10.81
N ILE A 30 -4.24 -7.40 12.13
CA ILE A 30 -3.22 -8.25 12.76
C ILE A 30 -3.26 -9.70 12.24
N ASP A 31 -4.44 -10.27 12.02
CA ASP A 31 -4.58 -11.65 11.54
C ASP A 31 -4.14 -11.76 10.06
N LEU A 32 -4.28 -10.69 9.27
CA LEU A 32 -3.77 -10.64 7.89
C LEU A 32 -2.24 -10.75 7.85
N VAL A 33 -1.55 -10.05 8.76
CA VAL A 33 -0.09 -10.10 8.86
C VAL A 33 0.37 -11.46 9.40
N VAL A 34 -0.23 -11.93 10.50
CA VAL A 34 0.11 -13.23 11.11
C VAL A 34 -0.04 -14.37 10.11
N GLY A 35 -1.12 -14.37 9.31
CA GLY A 35 -1.31 -15.37 8.26
C GLY A 35 -0.19 -15.40 7.22
N LEU A 36 0.35 -14.23 6.85
CA LEU A 36 1.49 -14.15 5.93
C LEU A 36 2.81 -14.59 6.60
N ILE A 37 3.01 -14.31 7.89
CA ILE A 37 4.19 -14.81 8.63
C ILE A 37 4.17 -16.35 8.63
N HIS A 38 3.01 -16.96 8.94
CA HIS A 38 2.85 -18.42 8.93
C HIS A 38 3.06 -19.01 7.53
N GLU A 39 2.63 -18.33 6.47
CA GLU A 39 2.91 -18.76 5.10
C GLU A 39 4.42 -18.74 4.78
N ILE A 40 5.16 -17.70 5.21
CA ILE A 40 6.63 -17.65 5.02
C ILE A 40 7.30 -18.82 5.75
N GLN A 41 6.91 -19.09 7.00
CA GLN A 41 7.43 -20.23 7.76
C GLN A 41 7.09 -21.57 7.09
N ALA A 42 5.88 -21.70 6.53
CA ALA A 42 5.48 -22.91 5.80
C ALA A 42 6.30 -23.11 4.51
N ARG A 43 6.68 -22.02 3.83
CA ARG A 43 7.54 -22.07 2.64
C ARG A 43 9.00 -22.37 2.96
N PHE A 44 9.46 -21.97 4.15
CA PHE A 44 10.83 -22.14 4.61
C PHE A 44 10.85 -22.90 5.96
N PRO A 45 10.49 -24.19 5.98
CA PRO A 45 10.36 -24.95 7.22
C PRO A 45 11.69 -25.13 7.99
N ASP A 46 12.83 -24.99 7.30
CA ASP A 46 14.16 -25.11 7.87
C ASP A 46 14.74 -23.75 8.32
N LEU A 47 14.04 -22.64 8.08
CA LEU A 47 14.43 -21.32 8.58
C LEU A 47 14.21 -21.28 10.10
N ASP A 48 15.30 -21.08 10.85
CA ASP A 48 15.20 -20.80 12.29
C ASP A 48 14.45 -19.47 12.49
N PRO A 49 13.30 -19.44 13.16
CA PRO A 49 12.57 -18.19 13.42
C PRO A 49 13.40 -17.14 14.18
N ALA A 50 14.40 -17.57 14.95
CA ALA A 50 15.30 -16.65 15.67
C ALA A 50 16.29 -15.93 14.74
N ALA A 51 16.38 -16.32 13.46
CA ALA A 51 17.18 -15.65 12.46
C ALA A 51 16.53 -14.37 11.92
N ILE A 52 15.24 -14.14 12.18
CA ILE A 52 14.55 -12.91 11.80
C ILE A 52 14.91 -11.86 12.85
N ASP A 53 15.59 -10.80 12.44
CA ASP A 53 16.01 -9.74 13.36
C ASP A 53 14.87 -8.75 13.65
N ASP A 54 14.09 -8.41 12.61
CA ASP A 54 13.06 -7.37 12.70
C ASP A 54 11.90 -7.59 11.73
N ILE A 55 10.75 -6.99 12.07
CA ILE A 55 9.60 -6.84 11.19
C ILE A 55 9.31 -5.36 11.00
N VAL A 56 9.43 -4.87 9.76
CA VAL A 56 9.15 -3.48 9.40
C VAL A 56 7.83 -3.41 8.65
N LEU A 57 6.80 -2.78 9.22
CA LEU A 57 5.49 -2.63 8.56
C LEU A 57 5.11 -1.17 8.33
N GLY A 58 4.80 -0.86 7.08
CA GLY A 58 4.14 0.38 6.70
C GLY A 58 2.65 0.33 7.02
N VAL A 59 2.14 1.33 7.76
CA VAL A 59 0.74 1.45 8.19
C VAL A 59 0.35 2.94 8.20
N VAL A 60 -0.63 3.33 7.39
CA VAL A 60 -0.96 4.76 7.22
C VAL A 60 -1.90 5.25 8.32
N GLY A 61 -2.87 4.43 8.74
CA GLY A 61 -3.77 4.75 9.85
C GLY A 61 -3.44 3.95 11.12
N PRO A 62 -2.34 4.21 11.85
CA PRO A 62 -1.89 3.39 12.97
C PRO A 62 -2.66 3.66 14.27
N VAL A 63 -3.99 3.50 14.23
CA VAL A 63 -4.91 3.74 15.33
C VAL A 63 -5.87 2.55 15.50
N GLY A 64 -6.39 2.35 16.71
CA GLY A 64 -7.35 1.28 16.99
C GLY A 64 -6.76 -0.11 16.68
N ASP A 65 -7.42 -0.87 15.81
CA ASP A 65 -6.98 -2.21 15.38
C ASP A 65 -5.59 -2.23 14.73
N GLN A 66 -5.07 -1.08 14.31
CA GLN A 66 -3.77 -0.92 13.65
C GLN A 66 -2.73 -0.17 14.50
N GLY A 67 -3.08 0.20 15.75
CA GLY A 67 -2.19 0.92 16.65
C GLY A 67 -1.26 0.01 17.45
N SER A 68 -0.59 0.61 18.44
CA SER A 68 0.28 -0.11 19.40
C SER A 68 1.41 -0.92 18.76
N ASP A 69 2.04 -0.37 17.71
CA ASP A 69 3.11 -1.03 16.96
C ASP A 69 2.71 -2.44 16.49
N ILE A 70 1.82 -2.46 15.49
CA ILE A 70 1.27 -3.71 14.96
C ILE A 70 2.34 -4.66 14.42
N ALA A 71 3.52 -4.17 14.04
CA ALA A 71 4.64 -5.01 13.61
C ALA A 71 5.17 -5.88 14.76
N ARG A 72 5.47 -5.26 15.92
CA ARG A 72 5.91 -6.01 17.10
C ARG A 72 4.82 -6.94 17.62
N ILE A 73 3.57 -6.50 17.61
CA ILE A 73 2.45 -7.35 18.04
C ILE A 73 2.24 -8.52 17.07
N ALA A 74 2.49 -8.35 15.77
CA ALA A 74 2.42 -9.44 14.79
C ALA A 74 3.47 -10.51 15.04
N ALA A 75 4.71 -10.13 15.39
CA ALA A 75 5.76 -11.08 15.75
C ALA A 75 5.34 -11.94 16.94
N ILE A 76 4.85 -11.31 18.02
CA ILE A 76 4.38 -11.99 19.24
C ILE A 76 3.17 -12.89 18.93
N ALA A 77 2.18 -12.37 18.21
CA ALA A 77 0.95 -13.09 17.89
C ALA A 77 1.19 -14.28 16.95
N ALA A 78 2.19 -14.20 16.08
CA ALA A 78 2.62 -15.31 15.21
C ALA A 78 3.43 -16.39 15.97
N GLY A 79 3.84 -16.12 17.22
CA GLY A 79 4.67 -17.04 18.01
C GLY A 79 6.15 -17.01 17.64
N LEU A 80 6.63 -15.92 17.04
CA LEU A 80 8.06 -15.73 16.81
C LEU A 80 8.82 -15.52 18.14
N PRO A 81 10.13 -15.80 18.19
CA PRO A 81 10.94 -15.58 19.38
C PRO A 81 10.86 -14.14 19.90
N ASP A 82 10.99 -13.97 21.22
CA ASP A 82 10.93 -12.65 21.87
C ASP A 82 12.00 -11.66 21.34
N THR A 83 13.08 -12.20 20.75
CA THR A 83 14.18 -11.46 20.12
C THR A 83 13.80 -10.80 18.80
N VAL A 84 12.76 -11.27 18.10
CA VAL A 84 12.35 -10.73 16.80
C VAL A 84 11.71 -9.36 17.02
N ALA A 85 12.40 -8.29 16.64
CA ALA A 85 11.90 -6.93 16.81
C ALA A 85 10.67 -6.64 15.93
N GLY A 86 10.08 -5.48 16.13
CA GLY A 86 9.08 -4.95 15.23
C GLY A 86 9.08 -3.43 15.27
N VAL A 87 8.83 -2.82 14.11
CA VAL A 87 8.62 -1.38 14.00
C VAL A 87 7.55 -1.07 12.96
N GLN A 88 6.61 -0.23 13.36
CA GLN A 88 5.61 0.36 12.49
C GLN A 88 6.08 1.74 12.01
N GLU A 89 5.97 2.01 10.70
CA GLU A 89 6.29 3.30 10.10
C GLU A 89 5.17 3.82 9.20
N ASN A 90 5.20 5.12 8.89
CA ASN A 90 4.22 5.77 8.03
C ASN A 90 4.91 6.80 7.12
N ARG A 91 4.99 6.47 5.83
CA ARG A 91 5.32 7.37 4.71
C ARG A 91 4.14 7.45 3.73
N PHE A 92 2.92 7.62 4.26
CA PHE A 92 1.68 7.66 3.49
C PHE A 92 1.57 6.48 2.50
N CYS A 93 1.17 6.74 1.26
CA CYS A 93 0.98 5.71 0.23
C CYS A 93 2.24 4.88 -0.06
N ALA A 94 3.43 5.38 0.28
CA ALA A 94 4.70 4.70 0.03
C ALA A 94 5.14 3.76 1.16
N SER A 95 4.45 3.74 2.31
CA SER A 95 4.89 3.03 3.53
C SER A 95 5.27 1.58 3.27
N GLY A 96 4.45 0.81 2.55
CA GLY A 96 4.79 -0.60 2.24
C GLY A 96 6.11 -0.78 1.47
N LEU A 97 6.48 0.17 0.60
CA LEU A 97 7.76 0.15 -0.11
C LEU A 97 8.89 0.74 0.74
N GLU A 98 8.60 1.75 1.55
CA GLU A 98 9.57 2.31 2.50
C GLU A 98 10.03 1.28 3.52
N ALA A 99 9.12 0.44 4.02
CA ALA A 99 9.46 -0.71 4.84
C ALA A 99 10.51 -1.62 4.18
N VAL A 100 10.37 -1.89 2.88
CA VAL A 100 11.34 -2.67 2.09
C VAL A 100 12.66 -1.91 1.92
N ASN A 101 12.63 -0.60 1.72
CA ASN A 101 13.83 0.24 1.67
C ASN A 101 14.59 0.22 3.00
N LEU A 102 13.89 0.37 4.13
CA LEU A 102 14.46 0.33 5.47
C LEU A 102 15.08 -1.04 5.76
N ALA A 103 14.40 -2.13 5.43
CA ALA A 103 14.93 -3.48 5.53
C ALA A 103 16.20 -3.67 4.70
N ALA A 104 16.22 -3.16 3.46
CA ALA A 104 17.42 -3.18 2.63
C ALA A 104 18.56 -2.36 3.26
N MET A 105 18.28 -1.20 3.84
CA MET A 105 19.28 -0.37 4.52
C MET A 105 19.85 -1.06 5.77
N LYS A 106 18.99 -1.69 6.58
CA LYS A 106 19.35 -2.48 7.77
C LYS A 106 20.27 -3.65 7.41
N VAL A 107 19.93 -4.38 6.34
CA VAL A 107 20.77 -5.46 5.81
C VAL A 107 22.11 -4.93 5.27
N ARG A 108 22.09 -3.84 4.50
CA ARG A 108 23.31 -3.26 3.90
C ARG A 108 24.24 -2.60 4.92
N SER A 109 23.72 -2.17 6.08
CA SER A 109 24.56 -1.66 7.17
C SER A 109 25.37 -2.77 7.85
N GLY A 110 24.94 -4.03 7.71
CA GLY A 110 25.52 -5.18 8.38
C GLY A 110 25.10 -5.31 9.85
N TRP A 111 24.03 -4.63 10.28
CA TRP A 111 23.50 -4.75 11.64
C TRP A 111 22.39 -5.79 11.76
N GLU A 112 21.73 -6.12 10.66
CA GLU A 112 20.68 -7.13 10.58
C GLU A 112 20.94 -8.06 9.39
N ASP A 113 20.60 -9.34 9.55
CA ASP A 113 20.82 -10.41 8.61
C ASP A 113 19.55 -10.71 7.79
N LEU A 114 18.38 -10.74 8.44
CA LEU A 114 17.09 -11.05 7.82
C LEU A 114 15.94 -10.23 8.43
N VAL A 115 15.20 -9.54 7.58
CA VAL A 115 14.10 -8.66 7.95
C VAL A 115 12.85 -9.02 7.16
N LEU A 116 11.71 -9.09 7.84
CA LEU A 116 10.40 -9.17 7.16
C LEU A 116 9.86 -7.74 6.97
N ALA A 117 9.65 -7.34 5.73
CA ALA A 117 9.22 -5.99 5.40
C ALA A 117 7.90 -5.99 4.61
N GLY A 118 7.04 -5.01 4.84
CA GLY A 118 5.82 -4.88 4.05
C GLY A 118 4.85 -3.88 4.64
N GLY A 119 3.59 -4.24 4.70
CA GLY A 119 2.58 -3.34 5.27
C GLY A 119 1.20 -3.98 5.37
N VAL A 120 0.34 -3.31 6.13
CA VAL A 120 -1.05 -3.71 6.35
C VAL A 120 -1.94 -2.49 6.43
N GLU A 121 -3.10 -2.58 5.78
CA GLU A 121 -4.15 -1.57 5.88
C GLU A 121 -5.51 -2.27 5.77
N SER A 122 -6.42 -1.96 6.67
CA SER A 122 -7.79 -2.46 6.72
C SER A 122 -8.75 -1.29 6.67
N MET A 123 -8.85 -0.66 5.50
CA MET A 123 -9.62 0.56 5.29
C MET A 123 -11.13 0.41 5.54
N SER A 124 -11.68 -0.81 5.53
CA SER A 124 -13.07 -1.06 5.94
C SER A 124 -13.29 -0.97 7.45
N ARG A 125 -12.23 -1.10 8.25
CA ARG A 125 -12.24 -1.11 9.72
C ARG A 125 -11.62 0.16 10.30
N VAL A 126 -10.50 0.61 9.73
CA VAL A 126 -9.81 1.84 10.05
C VAL A 126 -9.80 2.72 8.80
N PRO A 127 -10.84 3.56 8.61
CA PRO A 127 -10.93 4.42 7.44
C PRO A 127 -9.71 5.34 7.29
N MET A 128 -9.39 5.70 6.05
CA MET A 128 -8.35 6.69 5.75
C MET A 128 -8.58 7.97 6.58
N ALA A 129 -7.50 8.55 7.11
CA ALA A 129 -7.48 9.72 8.00
C ALA A 129 -8.06 9.52 9.41
N SER A 130 -8.30 8.27 9.86
CA SER A 130 -8.73 7.98 11.24
C SER A 130 -7.70 8.40 12.30
N ASP A 131 -6.43 8.51 11.93
CA ASP A 131 -5.31 8.91 12.78
C ASP A 131 -5.20 10.44 12.97
N GLY A 132 -5.96 11.23 12.21
CA GLY A 132 -5.87 12.69 12.26
C GLY A 132 -4.56 13.21 11.65
N GLY A 133 -4.12 14.38 12.09
CA GLY A 133 -2.83 14.94 11.69
C GLY A 133 -2.85 16.45 11.56
N ALA A 134 -1.76 17.11 11.98
CA ALA A 134 -1.66 18.57 11.98
C ALA A 134 -1.89 19.18 10.58
N TRP A 135 -1.43 18.51 9.52
CA TRP A 135 -1.51 19.01 8.15
C TRP A 135 -2.93 19.38 7.71
N PHE A 136 -3.95 18.61 8.10
CA PHE A 136 -5.33 18.91 7.75
C PHE A 136 -6.22 19.31 8.94
N ALA A 137 -5.86 18.93 10.17
CA ALA A 137 -6.68 19.16 11.35
C ALA A 137 -6.29 20.42 12.15
N ASP A 138 -5.04 20.90 12.02
CA ASP A 138 -4.62 22.17 12.65
C ASP A 138 -4.82 23.33 11.65
N PRO A 139 -5.70 24.32 11.94
CA PRO A 139 -6.05 25.35 10.98
C PRO A 139 -4.86 26.20 10.50
N MET A 140 -3.89 26.48 11.37
CA MET A 140 -2.74 27.30 10.99
C MET A 140 -1.80 26.53 10.08
N THR A 141 -1.47 25.29 10.45
CA THR A 141 -0.64 24.39 9.62
C THR A 141 -1.31 24.13 8.27
N ASN A 142 -2.62 23.87 8.27
CA ASN A 142 -3.40 23.66 7.05
C ASN A 142 -3.32 24.86 6.09
N PHE A 143 -3.50 26.07 6.63
CA PHE A 143 -3.42 27.31 5.87
C PHE A 143 -1.99 27.58 5.36
N GLU A 144 -0.96 27.44 6.20
CA GLU A 144 0.43 27.71 5.83
C GLU A 144 1.01 26.70 4.82
N THR A 145 0.39 25.54 4.68
CA THR A 145 0.86 24.46 3.79
C THR A 145 0.01 24.31 2.52
N ASP A 146 -0.96 25.22 2.29
CA ASP A 146 -1.88 25.19 1.16
C ASP A 146 -2.53 23.81 0.96
N PHE A 147 -2.99 23.19 2.06
CA PHE A 147 -3.51 21.82 2.00
C PHE A 147 -4.66 21.69 0.99
N ALA A 148 -4.52 20.71 0.09
CA ALA A 148 -5.58 20.28 -0.80
C ALA A 148 -5.68 18.74 -0.77
N PRO A 149 -6.88 18.15 -0.84
CA PRO A 149 -7.04 16.71 -0.96
C PRO A 149 -6.38 16.16 -2.23
N GLN A 150 -5.80 14.96 -2.15
CA GLN A 150 -5.11 14.30 -3.27
C GLN A 150 -5.92 14.20 -4.56
N GLY A 151 -7.26 14.11 -4.46
CA GLY A 151 -8.15 14.08 -5.63
C GLY A 151 -8.13 15.39 -6.44
N ILE A 152 -7.97 16.53 -5.76
CA ILE A 152 -7.80 17.85 -6.40
C ILE A 152 -6.46 17.91 -7.11
N GLY A 153 -5.38 17.45 -6.47
CA GLY A 153 -4.07 17.35 -7.09
C GLY A 153 -4.09 16.48 -8.37
N ALA A 154 -4.82 15.36 -8.35
CA ALA A 154 -4.99 14.51 -9.52
C ALA A 154 -5.73 15.20 -10.68
N ASP A 155 -6.86 15.87 -10.38
CA ASP A 155 -7.61 16.63 -11.39
C ASP A 155 -6.80 17.83 -11.91
N LEU A 156 -5.99 18.47 -11.06
CA LEU A 156 -5.07 19.54 -11.45
C LEU A 156 -3.98 19.03 -12.40
N ILE A 157 -3.38 17.86 -12.14
CA ILE A 157 -2.42 17.23 -13.07
C ILE A 157 -3.09 17.01 -14.44
N ALA A 158 -4.29 16.43 -14.44
CA ALA A 158 -5.02 16.20 -15.69
C ALA A 158 -5.28 17.51 -16.45
N THR A 159 -5.63 18.57 -15.73
CA THR A 159 -5.84 19.91 -16.29
C THR A 159 -4.57 20.50 -16.89
N VAL A 160 -3.45 20.44 -16.16
CA VAL A 160 -2.16 21.02 -16.58
C VAL A 160 -1.59 20.28 -17.80
N GLU A 161 -1.68 18.95 -17.81
CA GLU A 161 -1.13 18.11 -18.88
C GLU A 161 -2.10 17.90 -20.05
N GLY A 162 -3.35 18.34 -19.92
CA GLY A 162 -4.39 18.17 -20.94
C GLY A 162 -4.91 16.74 -21.08
N PHE A 163 -4.84 15.94 -20.01
CA PHE A 163 -5.45 14.60 -20.00
C PHE A 163 -6.96 14.72 -19.85
N THR A 164 -7.67 14.28 -20.88
CA THR A 164 -9.13 14.33 -20.90
C THR A 164 -9.73 13.24 -20.02
N ARG A 165 -11.01 13.38 -19.71
CA ARG A 165 -11.80 12.32 -19.09
C ARG A 165 -11.70 10.98 -19.84
N ARG A 166 -11.65 11.02 -21.18
CA ARG A 166 -11.52 9.81 -21.99
C ARG A 166 -10.19 9.12 -21.74
N ASP A 167 -9.09 9.87 -21.66
CA ASP A 167 -7.74 9.33 -21.48
C ASP A 167 -7.59 8.60 -20.14
N VAL A 168 -8.05 9.22 -19.05
CA VAL A 168 -8.00 8.60 -17.71
C VAL A 168 -8.92 7.37 -17.60
N ASP A 169 -10.05 7.36 -18.31
CA ASP A 169 -10.95 6.21 -18.38
C ASP A 169 -10.38 5.06 -19.26
N GLU A 170 -9.60 5.36 -20.30
CA GLU A 170 -8.85 4.34 -21.07
C GLU A 170 -7.82 3.64 -20.22
N TYR A 171 -7.04 4.40 -19.46
CA TYR A 171 -6.06 3.83 -18.56
C TYR A 171 -6.72 2.94 -17.49
N ALA A 172 -7.85 3.39 -16.95
CA ALA A 172 -8.62 2.61 -15.98
C ALA A 172 -9.17 1.29 -16.57
N ALA A 173 -9.74 1.33 -17.79
CA ALA A 173 -10.22 0.13 -18.48
C ALA A 173 -9.07 -0.85 -18.80
N LEU A 174 -7.94 -0.32 -19.27
CA LEU A 174 -6.73 -1.10 -19.54
C LEU A 174 -6.18 -1.77 -18.26
N SER A 175 -6.25 -1.10 -17.12
CA SER A 175 -5.87 -1.67 -15.82
C SER A 175 -6.75 -2.86 -15.45
N GLN A 176 -8.08 -2.76 -15.63
CA GLN A 176 -9.01 -3.87 -15.38
C GLN A 176 -8.76 -5.05 -16.32
N GLU A 177 -8.51 -4.80 -17.60
CA GLU A 177 -8.16 -5.84 -18.58
C GLU A 177 -6.88 -6.58 -18.18
N ARG A 178 -5.81 -5.84 -17.86
CA ARG A 178 -4.52 -6.42 -17.45
C ARG A 178 -4.63 -7.24 -16.17
N ALA A 179 -5.39 -6.75 -15.18
CA ALA A 179 -5.63 -7.47 -13.95
C ALA A 179 -6.39 -8.78 -14.21
N ALA A 180 -7.47 -8.74 -15.02
CA ALA A 180 -8.24 -9.92 -15.40
C ALA A 180 -7.39 -10.95 -16.15
N ALA A 181 -6.56 -10.50 -17.10
CA ALA A 181 -5.63 -11.36 -17.82
C ALA A 181 -4.61 -12.00 -16.87
N ALA A 182 -4.01 -11.25 -15.95
CA ALA A 182 -3.03 -11.78 -15.01
C ALA A 182 -3.60 -12.86 -14.07
N TRP A 183 -4.85 -12.68 -13.61
CA TRP A 183 -5.57 -13.69 -12.84
C TRP A 183 -5.90 -14.93 -13.68
N LYS A 184 -6.43 -14.74 -14.89
CA LYS A 184 -6.73 -15.84 -15.83
C LYS A 184 -5.49 -16.67 -16.18
N ASP A 185 -4.36 -16.01 -16.36
CA ASP A 185 -3.07 -16.62 -16.67
C ASP A 185 -2.37 -17.26 -15.45
N GLY A 186 -2.96 -17.16 -14.25
CA GLY A 186 -2.39 -17.73 -13.02
C GLY A 186 -1.12 -17.03 -12.53
N ARG A 187 -0.83 -15.79 -12.96
CA ARG A 187 0.41 -15.07 -12.62
C ARG A 187 0.56 -14.79 -11.12
N PHE A 188 -0.56 -14.77 -10.40
CA PHE A 188 -0.61 -14.51 -8.97
C PHE A 188 -0.63 -15.77 -8.09
N ALA A 189 -0.72 -16.96 -8.68
CA ALA A 189 -0.97 -18.21 -7.97
C ALA A 189 0.06 -18.55 -6.86
N ARG A 190 1.29 -18.03 -6.97
CA ARG A 190 2.36 -18.25 -5.97
C ARG A 190 2.51 -17.12 -4.94
N SER A 191 1.87 -15.98 -5.14
CA SER A 191 2.12 -14.77 -4.32
C SER A 191 0.86 -14.21 -3.67
N VAL A 192 -0.33 -14.60 -4.11
CA VAL A 192 -1.57 -14.30 -3.37
C VAL A 192 -1.89 -15.48 -2.46
N VAL A 193 -1.87 -15.21 -1.16
CA VAL A 193 -2.10 -16.20 -0.11
C VAL A 193 -3.55 -16.06 0.36
N PRO A 194 -4.40 -17.08 0.16
CA PRO A 194 -5.79 -17.01 0.61
C PRO A 194 -5.90 -16.73 2.11
N VAL A 195 -6.77 -15.79 2.47
CA VAL A 195 -7.11 -15.53 3.88
C VAL A 195 -8.08 -16.61 4.34
N LYS A 196 -7.80 -17.22 5.49
CA LYS A 196 -8.61 -18.27 6.09
C LYS A 196 -9.08 -17.87 7.49
N ASP A 197 -10.21 -18.40 7.91
CA ASP A 197 -10.69 -18.26 9.29
C ASP A 197 -9.94 -19.22 10.23
N ARG A 198 -10.23 -19.13 11.53
CA ARG A 198 -9.64 -20.00 12.56
C ARG A 198 -9.91 -21.50 12.37
N ASN A 199 -10.92 -21.86 11.57
CA ASN A 199 -11.29 -23.24 11.28
C ASN A 199 -10.64 -23.73 9.97
N GLY A 200 -9.84 -22.89 9.30
CA GLY A 200 -9.19 -23.18 8.03
C GLY A 200 -10.09 -22.97 6.80
N LEU A 201 -11.29 -22.41 6.97
CA LEU A 201 -12.19 -22.11 5.85
C LEU A 201 -11.72 -20.84 5.13
N VAL A 202 -11.77 -20.86 3.80
CA VAL A 202 -11.36 -19.71 2.98
C VAL A 202 -12.36 -18.56 3.18
N VAL A 203 -11.84 -17.40 3.61
CA VAL A 203 -12.55 -16.13 3.69
C VAL A 203 -12.48 -15.39 2.36
N LEU A 204 -11.28 -15.32 1.77
CA LEU A 204 -11.04 -14.72 0.45
C LEU A 204 -9.80 -15.32 -0.20
N ASP A 205 -9.85 -15.60 -1.50
CA ASP A 205 -8.74 -16.15 -2.29
C ASP A 205 -8.42 -15.36 -3.58
N HIS A 206 -9.16 -14.28 -3.85
CA HIS A 206 -9.01 -13.44 -5.05
C HIS A 206 -9.21 -11.96 -4.74
N ASP A 207 -8.69 -11.08 -5.61
CA ASP A 207 -8.88 -9.63 -5.49
C ASP A 207 -10.35 -9.26 -5.77
N GLU A 208 -11.11 -8.96 -4.71
CA GLU A 208 -12.57 -8.75 -4.76
C GLU A 208 -12.98 -7.45 -5.45
N HIS A 209 -12.07 -6.47 -5.55
CA HIS A 209 -12.37 -5.15 -6.12
C HIS A 209 -12.35 -5.11 -7.66
N MET A 210 -11.85 -6.15 -8.32
CA MET A 210 -11.76 -6.19 -9.79
C MET A 210 -13.13 -6.11 -10.46
N ARG A 211 -13.17 -5.45 -11.62
CA ARG A 211 -14.35 -5.33 -12.48
C ARG A 211 -13.99 -5.72 -13.92
N PRO A 212 -13.79 -7.02 -14.20
CA PRO A 212 -13.50 -7.49 -15.55
C PRO A 212 -14.58 -7.05 -16.55
N GLY A 213 -14.18 -6.65 -17.75
CA GLY A 213 -15.10 -6.16 -18.79
C GLY A 213 -15.47 -4.68 -18.67
N THR A 214 -14.89 -3.93 -17.73
CA THR A 214 -14.98 -2.46 -17.73
C THR A 214 -14.44 -1.89 -19.05
N THR A 215 -15.24 -1.01 -19.66
CA THR A 215 -14.84 -0.20 -20.82
C THR A 215 -14.87 1.28 -20.45
N ALA A 216 -14.12 2.10 -21.17
CA ALA A 216 -14.19 3.54 -20.95
C ALA A 216 -15.59 4.13 -21.20
N ASP A 217 -16.37 3.61 -22.16
CA ASP A 217 -17.77 4.02 -22.36
C ASP A 217 -18.65 3.72 -21.14
N SER A 218 -18.35 2.62 -20.42
CA SER A 218 -19.05 2.30 -19.17
C SER A 218 -18.64 3.25 -18.04
N LEU A 219 -17.37 3.68 -18.01
CA LEU A 219 -16.81 4.59 -17.01
C LEU A 219 -17.26 6.05 -17.21
N ALA A 220 -17.43 6.49 -18.46
CA ALA A 220 -17.86 7.85 -18.81
C ALA A 220 -19.19 8.26 -18.14
N LYS A 221 -20.00 7.29 -17.72
CA LYS A 221 -21.29 7.51 -17.03
C LYS A 221 -21.15 7.84 -15.54
N LEU A 222 -19.97 7.62 -14.96
CA LEU A 222 -19.71 7.88 -13.55
C LEU A 222 -19.50 9.37 -13.31
N LYS A 223 -19.99 9.85 -12.15
CA LYS A 223 -19.84 11.23 -11.71
C LYS A 223 -18.42 11.47 -11.20
N PRO A 224 -17.84 12.66 -11.42
CA PRO A 224 -16.59 13.06 -10.79
C PRO A 224 -16.66 12.93 -9.27
N SER A 225 -15.63 12.37 -8.65
CA SER A 225 -15.60 12.12 -7.19
C SER A 225 -15.23 13.38 -6.40
N PHE A 226 -14.46 14.28 -6.99
CA PHE A 226 -13.80 15.38 -6.25
C PHE A 226 -14.34 16.77 -6.59
N LYS A 227 -15.34 16.86 -7.47
CA LYS A 227 -15.94 18.13 -7.86
C LYS A 227 -16.54 18.90 -6.67
N ASP A 228 -17.36 18.24 -5.86
CA ASP A 228 -18.05 18.91 -4.75
C ASP A 228 -17.08 19.36 -3.65
N ILE A 229 -16.01 18.60 -3.40
CA ILE A 229 -14.97 19.00 -2.43
C ILE A 229 -14.10 20.13 -3.00
N GLY A 230 -13.87 20.18 -4.31
CA GLY A 230 -13.23 21.30 -5.00
C GLY A 230 -14.05 22.59 -4.90
N ASP A 231 -15.31 22.53 -5.37
CA ASP A 231 -16.22 23.68 -5.43
C ASP A 231 -16.69 24.15 -4.05
N LEU A 232 -17.39 23.28 -3.30
CA LEU A 232 -18.05 23.64 -2.05
C LEU A 232 -17.09 23.61 -0.85
N GLY A 233 -16.05 22.78 -0.93
CA GLY A 233 -14.98 22.73 0.07
C GLY A 233 -13.94 23.85 -0.12
N GLY A 234 -13.92 24.52 -1.28
CA GLY A 234 -13.02 25.63 -1.58
C GLY A 234 -11.59 25.21 -1.95
N PHE A 235 -11.31 23.92 -2.07
CA PHE A 235 -9.96 23.42 -2.37
C PHE A 235 -9.50 23.71 -3.80
N ASP A 236 -10.43 23.90 -4.75
CA ASP A 236 -10.08 24.41 -6.07
C ASP A 236 -9.51 25.82 -5.99
N ALA A 237 -10.10 26.68 -5.18
CA ALA A 237 -9.62 28.04 -5.00
C ALA A 237 -8.22 28.06 -4.34
N VAL A 238 -7.96 27.17 -3.36
CA VAL A 238 -6.63 26.99 -2.77
C VAL A 238 -5.62 26.58 -3.86
N ALA A 239 -5.98 25.59 -4.69
CA ALA A 239 -5.11 25.13 -5.75
C ALA A 239 -4.81 26.21 -6.79
N LEU A 240 -5.83 26.93 -7.25
CA LEU A 240 -5.73 27.98 -8.27
C LEU A 240 -5.06 29.26 -7.77
N GLN A 241 -5.01 29.51 -6.45
CA GLN A 241 -4.20 30.62 -5.91
C GLN A 241 -2.70 30.41 -6.20
N LYS A 242 -2.22 29.17 -6.12
CA LYS A 242 -0.84 28.81 -6.43
C LYS A 242 -0.63 28.59 -7.93
N TYR A 243 -1.53 27.85 -8.57
CA TYR A 243 -1.52 27.56 -10.00
C TYR A 243 -2.32 28.62 -10.78
N HIS A 244 -2.00 29.89 -10.54
CA HIS A 244 -2.78 31.06 -10.97
C HIS A 244 -2.88 31.26 -12.49
N TRP A 245 -2.13 30.51 -13.29
CA TRP A 245 -2.24 30.50 -14.75
C TRP A 245 -3.28 29.50 -15.28
N ILE A 246 -3.84 28.66 -14.41
CA ILE A 246 -4.95 27.76 -14.72
C ILE A 246 -6.25 28.49 -14.40
N GLU A 247 -7.19 28.53 -15.35
CA GLU A 247 -8.48 29.21 -15.18
C GLU A 247 -9.47 28.36 -14.38
N GLN A 248 -9.50 27.05 -14.63
CA GLN A 248 -10.42 26.11 -14.01
C GLN A 248 -9.80 24.71 -13.99
N ILE A 249 -10.06 23.95 -12.93
CA ILE A 249 -9.71 22.53 -12.83
C ILE A 249 -10.79 21.69 -13.53
N ASP A 250 -10.37 20.79 -14.43
CA ASP A 250 -11.25 19.79 -15.03
C ASP A 250 -11.32 18.54 -14.13
N HIS A 251 -12.47 18.31 -13.51
CA HIS A 251 -12.70 17.17 -12.63
C HIS A 251 -12.99 15.89 -13.42
N VAL A 252 -11.92 15.19 -13.80
CA VAL A 252 -11.98 13.97 -14.60
C VAL A 252 -11.95 12.70 -13.76
N HIS A 253 -11.49 12.77 -12.51
CA HIS A 253 -11.36 11.58 -11.66
C HIS A 253 -12.66 11.20 -10.95
N HIS A 254 -12.88 9.89 -10.87
CA HIS A 254 -14.02 9.26 -10.24
C HIS A 254 -13.71 7.85 -9.72
N ALA A 255 -14.69 7.24 -9.04
CA ALA A 255 -14.57 5.91 -8.43
C ALA A 255 -14.19 4.74 -9.37
N GLY A 256 -14.21 4.93 -10.70
CA GLY A 256 -13.79 3.92 -11.68
C GLY A 256 -12.37 4.09 -12.23
N ASN A 257 -11.75 5.27 -12.05
CA ASN A 257 -10.41 5.61 -12.54
C ASN A 257 -9.47 6.11 -11.42
N SER A 258 -9.96 6.16 -10.17
CA SER A 258 -9.15 6.29 -8.96
C SER A 258 -8.92 4.91 -8.30
N SER A 259 -7.95 4.81 -7.40
CA SER A 259 -7.69 3.58 -6.65
C SER A 259 -8.87 3.18 -5.76
N GLY A 260 -9.12 1.87 -5.68
CA GLY A 260 -10.16 1.32 -4.82
C GLY A 260 -9.72 1.29 -3.35
N ILE A 261 -10.65 1.63 -2.46
CA ILE A 261 -10.51 1.41 -1.01
C ILE A 261 -10.62 -0.10 -0.73
N VAL A 262 -9.59 -0.68 -0.14
CA VAL A 262 -9.45 -2.14 0.06
C VAL A 262 -8.80 -2.46 1.40
N ASP A 263 -9.00 -3.70 1.84
CA ASP A 263 -8.29 -4.31 2.97
C ASP A 263 -7.22 -5.26 2.43
N GLY A 264 -6.03 -5.29 3.05
CA GLY A 264 -5.00 -6.27 2.71
C GLY A 264 -3.67 -6.08 3.46
N ALA A 265 -2.80 -7.08 3.33
CA ALA A 265 -1.43 -7.05 3.84
C ALA A 265 -0.43 -7.63 2.84
N SER A 266 0.85 -7.32 3.02
CA SER A 266 1.96 -7.89 2.25
C SER A 266 3.20 -8.07 3.11
N LEU A 267 4.02 -9.06 2.76
CA LEU A 267 5.34 -9.30 3.35
C LEU A 267 6.36 -9.67 2.28
N VAL A 268 7.59 -9.21 2.49
CA VAL A 268 8.78 -9.43 1.68
C VAL A 268 9.89 -9.85 2.64
N ALA A 269 10.49 -11.02 2.41
CA ALA A 269 11.66 -11.46 3.16
C ALA A 269 12.92 -10.87 2.51
N VAL A 270 13.60 -9.97 3.21
CA VAL A 270 14.81 -9.28 2.74
C VAL A 270 15.99 -9.69 3.62
N GLY A 271 17.08 -10.16 3.05
CA GLY A 271 18.24 -10.58 3.84
C GLY A 271 19.57 -10.54 3.09
N THR A 272 20.63 -10.84 3.84
CA THR A 272 21.99 -11.00 3.31
C THR A 272 22.09 -12.26 2.44
N LYS A 273 23.16 -12.40 1.66
CA LYS A 273 23.39 -13.62 0.87
C LYS A 273 23.67 -14.83 1.78
N GLU A 274 24.34 -14.57 2.89
CA GLU A 274 24.77 -15.53 3.90
C GLU A 274 23.58 -16.22 4.57
N VAL A 275 22.47 -15.49 4.80
CA VAL A 275 21.21 -16.08 5.28
C VAL A 275 20.65 -17.09 4.28
N GLY A 276 20.62 -16.74 2.99
CA GLY A 276 20.17 -17.65 1.93
C GLY A 276 21.01 -18.91 1.85
N GLU A 277 22.33 -18.77 1.96
CA GLU A 277 23.26 -19.91 1.99
C GLU A 277 23.09 -20.77 3.25
N ARG A 278 22.88 -20.15 4.43
CA ARG A 278 22.69 -20.84 5.72
C ARG A 278 21.43 -21.71 5.75
N TYR A 279 20.31 -21.20 5.23
CA TYR A 279 19.01 -21.87 5.27
C TYR A 279 18.61 -22.52 3.93
N GLY A 280 19.49 -22.53 2.93
CA GLY A 280 19.22 -23.12 1.62
C GLY A 280 18.11 -22.40 0.83
N ILE A 281 17.90 -21.11 1.07
CA ILE A 281 16.86 -20.30 0.42
C ILE A 281 17.47 -19.57 -0.78
N THR A 282 16.86 -19.71 -1.95
CA THR A 282 17.37 -19.09 -3.18
C THR A 282 16.93 -17.63 -3.28
N PRO A 283 17.85 -16.66 -3.48
CA PRO A 283 17.47 -15.27 -3.69
C PRO A 283 16.74 -15.10 -5.03
N ARG A 284 15.64 -14.35 -5.03
CA ARG A 284 14.78 -14.10 -6.20
C ARG A 284 15.14 -12.80 -6.92
N ALA A 285 15.63 -11.81 -6.18
CA ALA A 285 16.06 -10.52 -6.70
C ALA A 285 17.09 -9.88 -5.78
N ARG A 286 17.83 -8.89 -6.29
CA ARG A 286 18.74 -8.04 -5.52
C ARG A 286 18.21 -6.62 -5.52
N ILE A 287 18.21 -5.96 -4.36
CA ILE A 287 17.81 -4.55 -4.24
C ILE A 287 18.99 -3.67 -4.68
N VAL A 288 18.89 -3.13 -5.89
CA VAL A 288 19.97 -2.35 -6.51
C VAL A 288 20.18 -1.02 -5.79
N SER A 289 19.10 -0.27 -5.62
CA SER A 289 19.08 1.07 -5.06
C SER A 289 17.67 1.43 -4.58
N ALA A 290 17.60 2.39 -3.67
CA ALA A 290 16.38 3.07 -3.28
C ALA A 290 16.64 4.58 -3.29
N ALA A 291 15.61 5.38 -3.58
CA ALA A 291 15.66 6.83 -3.54
C ALA A 291 14.33 7.37 -3.03
N VAL A 292 14.40 8.43 -2.22
CA VAL A 292 13.24 9.19 -1.76
C VAL A 292 13.45 10.62 -2.21
N SER A 293 12.44 11.18 -2.89
CA SER A 293 12.40 12.56 -3.37
C SER A 293 11.02 13.15 -3.07
N GLY A 294 10.82 14.42 -3.40
CA GLY A 294 9.54 15.10 -3.26
C GLY A 294 9.36 16.20 -4.30
N SER A 295 8.13 16.69 -4.39
CA SER A 295 7.71 17.78 -5.27
C SER A 295 6.73 18.70 -4.55
N ASP A 296 6.03 19.57 -5.27
CA ASP A 296 5.05 20.50 -4.69
C ASP A 296 3.92 19.74 -3.94
N PRO A 297 3.73 20.00 -2.63
CA PRO A 297 2.72 19.30 -1.82
C PRO A 297 1.27 19.59 -2.22
N LEU A 298 0.98 20.67 -2.95
CA LEU A 298 -0.39 21.01 -3.36
C LEU A 298 -0.86 20.14 -4.52
N ILE A 299 -0.06 20.05 -5.60
CA ILE A 299 -0.34 19.12 -6.70
C ILE A 299 -0.10 17.66 -6.27
N MET A 300 0.74 17.48 -5.24
CA MET A 300 0.93 16.30 -4.38
C MET A 300 1.49 15.06 -5.05
N LEU A 301 0.97 14.69 -6.23
CA LEU A 301 1.15 13.38 -6.86
C LEU A 301 2.24 13.39 -7.95
N THR A 302 3.10 14.40 -7.96
CA THR A 302 4.21 14.54 -8.94
C THR A 302 5.57 14.09 -8.38
N GLY A 303 5.62 13.52 -7.18
CA GLY A 303 6.86 12.99 -6.59
C GLY A 303 7.58 11.92 -7.42
N PRO A 304 6.88 11.05 -8.18
CA PRO A 304 7.52 10.08 -9.07
C PRO A 304 8.08 10.65 -10.39
N ALA A 305 7.73 11.89 -10.76
CA ALA A 305 7.98 12.47 -12.09
C ALA A 305 9.43 12.96 -12.29
#